data_AF-A0A2E7PVT7-F1
#
_entry.id   AF-A0A2E7PVT7-F1
#
_cell.length_a   1.000
_cell.length_b   1.000
_cell.length_c   1.000
_cell.angle_alpha   90.00
_cell.angle_beta   90.00
_cell.angle_gamma   90.00
#
_symmetry.space_group_name_H-M   'P 1'
#
loop_
_entity.id
_entity.type
_entity.pdbx_description
1 polymer ?
#
loop_
_entity_poly.entity_id
_entity_poly.type
_entity_poly.pdbx_seq_one_letter_code
_entity_poly.pdbx_strand_id
1 'polypeptide(L)'
;MKSPSQRASLPMKAVFALLCLFFPLGQPSVAVEKEASGTKSPKNEKPFTLAVLPDTQFYCDTRLKLSKKWGNGDLRRYFFEQTRWIRDNHKRLNIAFLVHEGDIVQADAHEEWAIAKEAMSILDGHVPYCLCLGNHDMGFQKSNNKYGGDIAVNRTTHFNKYFPREKFAKTKEFGGTFDPERHDNSWYHFEAIGMKFLIVSLECKPRDEILDWANKVVADHPEHRVIVLTHAYMRANGKRFDKLGYKITGNAGEAIWQKLVSKHKNIFMVLCGHASGEAVLTSKGDHGNQVHQVLSDYQNLHNGGESWLRYMVFEPSENKIKVYTYNPALDKFRNQPSSRFDLEYHMRKAG
;
A
#
# COMPACT_ATOMS: atom_id res chain seq x y z
N MET A 1 -58.40 -7.46 -71.90
CA MET A 1 -59.38 -8.40 -72.50
C MET A 1 -58.63 -9.57 -73.12
N LYS A 2 -59.08 -10.79 -72.79
CA LYS A 2 -58.75 -12.13 -73.34
C LYS A 2 -57.33 -12.71 -73.09
N SER A 3 -57.36 -13.76 -72.26
CA SER A 3 -56.42 -14.87 -71.97
C SER A 3 -56.28 -15.87 -73.15
N PRO A 4 -55.82 -17.14 -72.97
CA PRO A 4 -54.67 -17.76 -72.26
C PRO A 4 -53.85 -18.67 -73.25
N SER A 5 -52.76 -19.36 -72.89
CA SER A 5 -52.72 -20.75 -72.35
C SER A 5 -51.33 -21.36 -72.66
N GLN A 6 -50.59 -21.89 -71.67
CA GLN A 6 -50.40 -23.30 -71.27
C GLN A 6 -49.14 -24.02 -71.83
N ARG A 7 -48.31 -24.54 -70.88
CA ARG A 7 -47.66 -25.88 -70.77
C ARG A 7 -46.77 -26.40 -71.93
N ALA A 8 -45.67 -27.15 -71.79
CA ALA A 8 -45.02 -27.89 -70.69
C ALA A 8 -43.56 -28.32 -71.08
N SER A 9 -42.79 -28.69 -70.04
CA SER A 9 -41.76 -29.75 -69.92
C SER A 9 -40.54 -29.92 -70.89
N LEU A 10 -39.36 -29.81 -70.25
CA LEU A 10 -38.00 -30.41 -70.41
C LEU A 10 -37.90 -31.86 -71.00
N PRO A 11 -36.71 -32.45 -71.33
CA PRO A 11 -35.35 -32.16 -70.78
C PRO A 11 -34.09 -32.26 -71.70
N MET A 12 -33.05 -31.52 -71.27
CA MET A 12 -31.66 -31.92 -70.96
C MET A 12 -30.84 -32.82 -71.91
N LYS A 13 -29.71 -32.29 -72.40
CA LYS A 13 -28.33 -32.83 -72.26
C LYS A 13 -27.34 -31.92 -73.02
N ALA A 14 -26.44 -31.25 -72.29
CA ALA A 14 -25.30 -30.53 -72.87
C ALA A 14 -24.01 -31.09 -72.26
N VAL A 15 -23.10 -31.52 -73.14
CA VAL A 15 -21.76 -32.02 -72.86
C VAL A 15 -20.81 -30.83 -72.92
N PHE A 16 -20.02 -30.59 -71.88
CA PHE A 16 -18.94 -29.61 -71.88
C PHE A 16 -17.59 -30.32 -71.79
N ALA A 17 -16.71 -30.00 -72.73
CA ALA A 17 -15.33 -30.46 -72.81
C ALA A 17 -14.46 -29.74 -71.77
N LEU A 18 -13.57 -30.49 -71.10
CA LEU A 18 -12.62 -29.97 -70.12
C LEU A 18 -11.22 -29.92 -70.77
N LEU A 19 -10.64 -28.72 -70.83
CA LEU A 19 -9.25 -28.47 -71.22
C LEU A 19 -8.32 -28.74 -70.02
N CYS A 20 -7.32 -29.61 -70.20
CA CYS A 20 -6.25 -29.84 -69.21
C CYS A 20 -5.14 -28.79 -69.37
N LEU A 21 -4.88 -28.00 -68.32
CA LEU A 21 -3.67 -27.18 -68.18
C LEU A 21 -2.90 -27.64 -66.93
N PHE A 22 -1.67 -28.09 -67.15
CA PHE A 22 -0.70 -28.44 -66.12
C PHE A 22 -0.17 -27.17 -65.43
N PHE A 23 -0.23 -27.12 -64.11
CA PHE A 23 0.54 -26.19 -63.27
C PHE A 23 1.48 -27.01 -62.35
N PRO A 24 2.73 -26.57 -62.11
CA PRO A 24 3.67 -27.30 -61.28
C PRO A 24 3.36 -27.09 -59.78
N LEU A 25 3.48 -28.17 -59.00
CA LEU A 25 3.37 -28.16 -57.54
C LEU A 25 4.49 -27.32 -56.92
N GLY A 26 4.14 -26.17 -56.35
CA GLY A 26 4.96 -25.47 -55.36
C GLY A 26 4.73 -26.07 -53.97
N GLN A 27 5.81 -26.40 -53.27
CA GLN A 27 5.77 -26.85 -51.87
C GLN A 27 5.26 -25.72 -50.95
N PRO A 28 4.38 -26.01 -49.97
CA PRO A 28 3.99 -25.01 -48.99
C PRO A 28 5.13 -24.83 -47.97
N SER A 29 5.76 -23.65 -47.98
CA SER A 29 6.59 -23.19 -46.87
C SER A 29 5.68 -22.91 -45.68
N VAL A 30 5.81 -23.70 -44.62
CA VAL A 30 5.15 -23.45 -43.34
C VAL A 30 5.77 -22.19 -42.74
N ALA A 31 5.10 -21.05 -42.94
CA ALA A 31 5.36 -19.86 -42.15
C ALA A 31 4.87 -20.14 -40.72
N VAL A 32 5.82 -20.30 -39.79
CA VAL A 32 5.52 -20.27 -38.36
C VAL A 32 5.10 -18.85 -38.05
N GLU A 33 3.79 -18.63 -37.95
CA GLU A 33 3.21 -17.41 -37.42
C GLU A 33 3.66 -17.30 -35.96
N LYS A 34 4.58 -16.38 -35.70
CA LYS A 34 4.95 -15.99 -34.34
C LYS A 34 3.67 -15.45 -33.71
N GLU A 35 3.09 -16.18 -32.76
CA GLU A 35 2.01 -15.66 -31.92
C GLU A 35 2.47 -14.32 -31.33
N ALA A 36 1.87 -13.24 -31.81
CA ALA A 36 1.98 -11.95 -31.19
C ALA A 36 1.47 -12.12 -29.76
N SER A 37 2.34 -11.91 -28.77
CA SER A 37 1.96 -11.99 -27.36
C SER A 37 0.76 -11.08 -27.15
N GLY A 38 -0.39 -11.67 -26.83
CA GLY A 38 -1.64 -10.94 -26.67
C GLY A 38 -1.50 -9.89 -25.59
N THR A 39 -1.33 -8.62 -25.97
CA THR A 39 -1.51 -7.49 -25.07
C THR A 39 -2.97 -7.50 -24.65
N LYS A 40 -3.24 -7.98 -23.42
CA LYS A 40 -4.56 -7.86 -22.80
C LYS A 40 -5.00 -6.40 -22.88
N SER A 41 -6.19 -6.18 -23.41
CA SER A 41 -6.72 -4.82 -23.54
C SER A 41 -6.89 -4.17 -22.16
N PRO A 42 -6.69 -2.85 -22.05
CA PRO A 42 -6.77 -2.06 -20.81
C PRO A 42 -8.02 -2.28 -19.96
N LYS A 43 -9.12 -2.73 -20.58
CA LYS A 43 -10.45 -2.82 -19.98
C LYS A 43 -10.65 -4.08 -19.11
N ASN A 44 -9.70 -5.01 -19.11
CA ASN A 44 -9.87 -6.31 -18.45
C ASN A 44 -8.96 -6.55 -17.23
N GLU A 45 -8.08 -5.61 -16.88
CA GLU A 45 -7.25 -5.71 -15.67
C GLU A 45 -8.05 -5.22 -14.45
N LYS A 46 -8.28 -6.10 -13.48
CA LYS A 46 -9.03 -5.76 -12.27
C LYS A 46 -8.18 -4.85 -11.37
N PRO A 47 -8.75 -3.77 -10.80
CA PRO A 47 -8.08 -2.96 -9.80
C PRO A 47 -7.58 -3.79 -8.62
N PHE A 48 -6.54 -3.30 -7.94
CA PHE A 48 -6.09 -3.86 -6.66
C PHE A 48 -6.01 -2.76 -5.61
N THR A 49 -5.97 -3.14 -4.34
CA THR A 49 -6.02 -2.20 -3.23
C THR A 49 -4.81 -2.33 -2.31
N LEU A 50 -4.27 -1.20 -1.87
CA LEU A 50 -3.39 -1.11 -0.71
C LEU A 50 -4.20 -0.58 0.48
N ALA A 51 -4.27 -1.35 1.57
CA ALA A 51 -4.87 -0.88 2.82
C ALA A 51 -3.83 -0.16 3.68
N VAL A 52 -4.25 0.90 4.39
CA VAL A 52 -3.39 1.74 5.21
C VAL A 52 -4.04 1.92 6.58
N LEU A 53 -3.36 1.43 7.61
CA LEU A 53 -3.74 1.63 9.01
C LEU A 53 -2.89 2.74 9.62
N PRO A 54 -3.51 3.87 9.98
CA PRO A 54 -2.81 4.93 10.70
C PRO A 54 -2.76 4.62 12.20
N ASP A 55 -1.98 5.41 12.94
CA ASP A 55 -1.94 5.58 14.40
C ASP A 55 -3.05 4.87 15.20
N THR A 56 -2.74 3.68 15.74
CA THR A 56 -3.69 2.84 16.51
C THR A 56 -3.42 2.87 18.01
N GLN A 57 -2.41 3.61 18.46
CA GLN A 57 -1.89 3.62 19.82
C GLN A 57 -2.97 3.75 20.91
N PHE A 58 -3.99 4.59 20.70
CA PHE A 58 -5.06 4.77 21.68
C PHE A 58 -6.04 3.61 21.77
N TYR A 59 -6.11 2.73 20.78
CA TYR A 59 -6.88 1.48 20.88
C TYR A 59 -6.15 0.45 21.75
N CYS A 60 -4.85 0.59 21.93
CA CYS A 60 -4.04 -0.29 22.77
C CYS A 60 -3.83 0.28 24.18
N ASP A 61 -3.96 1.60 24.40
CA ASP A 61 -3.69 2.27 25.68
C ASP A 61 -4.52 1.67 26.83
N THR A 62 -3.82 1.07 27.78
CA THR A 62 -4.39 0.49 29.01
C THR A 62 -3.85 1.16 30.27
N ARG A 63 -2.89 2.10 30.15
CA ARG A 63 -2.03 2.49 31.27
C ARG A 63 -1.84 3.99 31.45
N LEU A 64 -2.01 4.81 30.41
CA LEU A 64 -1.71 6.23 30.52
C LEU A 64 -2.87 7.03 31.09
N LYS A 65 -2.56 8.23 31.59
CA LYS A 65 -3.59 9.22 31.99
C LYS A 65 -4.54 9.56 30.83
N LEU A 66 -4.10 9.30 29.59
CA LEU A 66 -4.90 9.45 28.37
C LEU A 66 -6.02 8.41 28.27
N SER A 67 -5.89 7.20 28.84
CA SER A 67 -7.02 6.25 28.94
C SER A 67 -8.25 6.86 29.61
N LYS A 68 -8.07 7.75 30.60
CA LYS A 68 -9.17 8.51 31.23
C LYS A 68 -9.73 9.63 30.37
N LYS A 69 -8.97 10.14 29.38
CA LYS A 69 -9.37 11.24 28.47
C LYS A 69 -10.66 10.93 27.74
N TRP A 70 -10.89 9.67 27.40
CA TRP A 70 -12.01 9.29 26.55
C TRP A 70 -13.32 9.12 27.31
N GLY A 71 -13.32 8.95 28.65
CA GLY A 71 -14.54 8.85 29.46
C GLY A 71 -15.50 7.70 29.11
N ASN A 72 -15.19 6.90 28.08
CA ASN A 72 -16.15 6.06 27.36
C ASN A 72 -15.75 4.56 27.32
N GLY A 73 -14.79 4.13 28.15
CA GLY A 73 -14.43 2.73 28.31
C GLY A 73 -13.36 2.22 27.34
N ASP A 74 -13.46 0.93 26.99
CA ASP A 74 -12.46 0.15 26.25
C ASP A 74 -12.50 0.43 24.74
N LEU A 75 -11.41 1.01 24.21
CA LEU A 75 -11.28 1.38 22.80
C LEU A 75 -10.73 0.25 21.92
N ARG A 76 -10.30 -0.89 22.50
CA ARG A 76 -9.63 -1.98 21.77
C ARG A 76 -10.44 -2.45 20.57
N ARG A 77 -11.77 -2.51 20.72
CA ARG A 77 -12.70 -2.93 19.66
C ARG A 77 -12.44 -2.23 18.33
N TYR A 78 -12.01 -0.97 18.34
CA TYR A 78 -11.81 -0.21 17.11
C TYR A 78 -10.63 -0.73 16.27
N PHE A 79 -9.55 -1.19 16.90
CA PHE A 79 -8.44 -1.82 16.17
C PHE A 79 -8.88 -3.16 15.56
N PHE A 80 -9.64 -3.94 16.32
CA PHE A 80 -10.19 -5.19 15.84
C PHE A 80 -11.20 -4.99 14.69
N GLU A 81 -12.01 -3.93 14.70
CA GLU A 81 -12.92 -3.60 13.59
C GLU A 81 -12.16 -3.25 12.31
N GLN A 82 -11.06 -2.48 12.40
CA GLN A 82 -10.22 -2.17 11.23
C GLN A 82 -9.70 -3.45 10.58
N THR A 83 -9.08 -4.33 11.36
CA THR A 83 -8.46 -5.56 10.88
C THR A 83 -9.47 -6.59 10.40
N ARG A 84 -10.62 -6.74 11.07
CA ARG A 84 -11.75 -7.55 10.57
C ARG A 84 -12.28 -7.05 9.25
N TRP A 85 -12.53 -5.75 9.13
CA TRP A 85 -13.04 -5.18 7.88
C TRP A 85 -12.08 -5.43 6.73
N ILE A 86 -10.77 -5.27 6.94
CA ILE A 86 -9.76 -5.56 5.91
C ILE A 86 -9.79 -7.04 5.50
N ARG A 87 -9.79 -7.97 6.47
CA ARG A 87 -9.88 -9.41 6.19
C ARG A 87 -11.15 -9.75 5.39
N ASP A 88 -12.29 -9.26 5.83
CA ASP A 88 -13.60 -9.59 5.27
C ASP A 88 -13.78 -8.98 3.87
N ASN A 89 -13.09 -7.87 3.59
CA ASN A 89 -13.12 -7.21 2.29
C ASN A 89 -11.94 -7.55 1.38
N HIS A 90 -11.00 -8.40 1.81
CA HIS A 90 -9.80 -8.77 1.05
C HIS A 90 -10.14 -9.17 -0.39
N LYS A 91 -11.04 -10.14 -0.58
CA LYS A 91 -11.43 -10.61 -1.92
C LYS A 91 -12.21 -9.57 -2.71
N ARG A 92 -13.11 -8.82 -2.06
CA ARG A 92 -13.99 -7.84 -2.71
C ARG A 92 -13.22 -6.64 -3.23
N LEU A 93 -12.25 -6.16 -2.46
CA LEU A 93 -11.41 -5.01 -2.80
C LEU A 93 -10.09 -5.40 -3.47
N ASN A 94 -9.83 -6.70 -3.63
CA ASN A 94 -8.57 -7.22 -4.14
C ASN A 94 -7.37 -6.59 -3.40
N ILE A 95 -7.40 -6.66 -2.06
CA ILE A 95 -6.38 -6.05 -1.20
C ILE A 95 -5.07 -6.83 -1.36
N ALA A 96 -4.12 -6.25 -2.07
CA ALA A 96 -2.84 -6.89 -2.35
C ALA A 96 -1.89 -6.85 -1.15
N PHE A 97 -1.98 -5.81 -0.33
CA PHE A 97 -1.11 -5.59 0.82
C PHE A 97 -1.74 -4.61 1.82
N LEU A 98 -1.26 -4.63 3.05
CA LEU A 98 -1.56 -3.63 4.09
C LEU A 98 -0.28 -3.03 4.69
N VAL A 99 -0.28 -1.73 4.93
CA VAL A 99 0.76 -1.04 5.70
C VAL A 99 0.19 -0.45 6.98
N HIS A 100 0.96 -0.49 8.06
CA HIS A 100 0.66 0.23 9.30
C HIS A 100 1.66 1.38 9.49
N GLU A 101 1.18 2.61 9.64
CA GLU A 101 1.98 3.84 9.63
C GLU A 101 2.69 4.16 10.96
N GLY A 102 2.86 3.15 11.84
CA GLY A 102 3.46 3.31 13.17
C GLY A 102 2.49 3.82 14.24
N ASP A 103 3.06 4.07 15.42
CA ASP A 103 2.33 4.31 16.68
C ASP A 103 1.24 3.25 16.87
N ILE A 104 1.71 2.01 16.96
CA ILE A 104 0.89 0.81 17.13
C ILE A 104 0.42 0.70 18.59
N VAL A 105 1.28 1.09 19.53
CA VAL A 105 1.01 1.11 20.97
C VAL A 105 1.29 2.48 21.56
N GLN A 106 0.85 2.72 22.79
CA GLN A 106 0.87 4.04 23.40
C GLN A 106 2.08 4.29 24.30
N ALA A 107 2.62 3.26 24.94
CA ALA A 107 3.64 3.39 25.98
C ALA A 107 4.67 2.27 25.93
N ASP A 108 4.84 1.61 24.77
CA ASP A 108 5.72 0.44 24.61
C ASP A 108 5.49 -0.58 25.75
N ALA A 109 4.24 -0.82 26.16
CA ALA A 109 3.92 -1.69 27.27
C ALA A 109 3.50 -3.09 26.79
N HIS A 110 3.86 -4.12 27.54
CA HIS A 110 3.60 -5.52 27.17
C HIS A 110 2.12 -5.83 26.92
N GLU A 111 1.21 -5.25 27.69
CA GLU A 111 -0.23 -5.45 27.53
C GLU A 111 -0.76 -4.81 26.24
N GLU A 112 -0.24 -3.63 25.88
CA GLU A 112 -0.61 -2.90 24.67
C GLU A 112 -0.13 -3.66 23.42
N TRP A 113 1.10 -4.16 23.44
CA TRP A 113 1.63 -4.98 22.36
C TRP A 113 0.89 -6.32 22.21
N ALA A 114 0.40 -6.89 23.30
CA ALA A 114 -0.42 -8.10 23.24
C ALA A 114 -1.74 -7.84 22.48
N ILE A 115 -2.39 -6.71 22.78
CA ILE A 115 -3.61 -6.26 22.07
C ILE A 115 -3.32 -6.03 20.59
N ALA A 116 -2.26 -5.27 20.28
CA ALA A 116 -1.88 -4.98 18.90
C ALA A 116 -1.59 -6.27 18.10
N LYS A 117 -0.85 -7.21 18.71
CA LYS A 117 -0.59 -8.51 18.10
C LYS A 117 -1.89 -9.27 17.81
N GLU A 118 -2.81 -9.31 18.76
CA GLU A 118 -4.09 -10.02 18.60
C GLU A 118 -4.92 -9.40 17.46
N ALA A 119 -5.06 -8.07 17.44
CA ALA A 119 -5.78 -7.36 16.38
C ALA A 119 -5.15 -7.61 15.01
N MET A 120 -3.84 -7.44 14.87
CA MET A 120 -3.14 -7.64 13.60
C MET A 120 -3.14 -9.10 13.14
N SER A 121 -3.14 -10.07 14.06
CA SER A 121 -3.15 -11.50 13.71
C SER A 121 -4.44 -11.96 13.04
N ILE A 122 -5.52 -11.16 13.05
CA ILE A 122 -6.73 -11.40 12.23
C ILE A 122 -6.40 -11.45 10.74
N LEU A 123 -5.34 -10.76 10.31
CA LEU A 123 -4.90 -10.71 8.91
C LEU A 123 -4.02 -11.90 8.52
N ASP A 124 -3.47 -12.65 9.48
CA ASP A 124 -2.55 -13.76 9.22
C ASP A 124 -3.23 -14.82 8.33
N GLY A 125 -2.54 -15.22 7.24
CA GLY A 125 -3.09 -16.16 6.25
C GLY A 125 -4.15 -15.57 5.32
N HIS A 126 -4.51 -14.29 5.50
CA HIS A 126 -5.51 -13.61 4.69
C HIS A 126 -4.92 -12.45 3.88
N VAL A 127 -4.33 -11.44 4.53
CA VAL A 127 -3.79 -10.23 3.86
C VAL A 127 -2.36 -10.03 4.32
N PRO A 128 -1.36 -9.97 3.42
CA PRO A 128 0.01 -9.68 3.82
C PRO A 128 0.12 -8.24 4.33
N TYR A 129 0.95 -8.03 5.35
CA TYR A 129 1.12 -6.72 5.95
C TYR A 129 2.55 -6.46 6.42
N CYS A 130 2.89 -5.18 6.53
CA CYS A 130 4.08 -4.71 7.25
C CYS A 130 3.71 -3.53 8.16
N LEU A 131 4.57 -3.29 9.14
CA LEU A 131 4.44 -2.18 10.08
C LEU A 131 5.75 -1.38 10.10
N CYS A 132 5.65 -0.06 10.26
CA CYS A 132 6.78 0.74 10.70
C CYS A 132 6.65 1.08 12.20
N LEU A 133 7.74 1.52 12.82
CA LEU A 133 7.73 1.96 14.22
C LEU A 133 7.44 3.46 14.28
N GLY A 134 6.47 3.85 15.11
CA GLY A 134 6.25 5.23 15.51
C GLY A 134 7.07 5.65 16.72
N ASN A 135 6.89 6.89 17.16
CA ASN A 135 7.58 7.42 18.34
C ASN A 135 7.07 6.81 19.65
N HIS A 136 5.82 6.34 19.71
CA HIS A 136 5.27 5.64 20.88
C HIS A 136 5.69 4.16 20.96
N ASP A 137 6.16 3.59 19.85
CA ASP A 137 6.56 2.18 19.77
C ASP A 137 8.00 1.93 20.24
N MET A 138 8.73 2.97 20.63
CA MET A 138 10.11 2.88 21.10
C MET A 138 10.42 3.87 22.23
N GLY A 139 11.25 3.40 23.16
CA GLY A 139 11.88 4.20 24.20
C GLY A 139 10.88 4.94 25.07
N PHE A 140 10.18 4.21 25.94
CA PHE A 140 9.30 4.78 26.95
C PHE A 140 10.03 4.99 28.28
N GLN A 141 9.87 6.16 28.87
CA GLN A 141 10.34 6.50 30.22
C GLN A 141 9.22 7.14 31.01
N LYS A 142 8.77 6.48 32.08
CA LYS A 142 7.76 7.05 32.98
C LYS A 142 8.24 8.39 33.55
N SER A 143 7.38 9.40 33.50
CA SER A 143 7.67 10.75 33.99
C SER A 143 6.38 11.42 34.49
N ASN A 144 6.51 12.48 35.29
CA ASN A 144 5.36 13.20 35.86
C ASN A 144 4.77 14.25 34.90
N ASN A 145 4.99 14.11 33.59
CA ASN A 145 4.41 15.01 32.60
C ASN A 145 2.89 14.76 32.44
N LYS A 146 2.21 15.59 31.63
CA LYS A 146 0.76 15.46 31.39
C LYS A 146 0.34 14.15 30.69
N TYR A 147 1.28 13.48 30.02
CA TYR A 147 1.06 12.23 29.30
C TYR A 147 1.35 10.98 30.16
N GLY A 148 2.09 11.15 31.26
CA GLY A 148 2.50 10.05 32.16
C GLY A 148 3.85 9.41 31.80
N GLY A 149 4.52 9.90 30.76
CA GLY A 149 5.82 9.41 30.31
C GLY A 149 6.34 10.16 29.11
N ASP A 150 7.66 10.05 28.92
CA ASP A 150 8.36 10.49 27.72
C ASP A 150 8.52 9.28 26.78
N ILE A 151 8.43 9.54 25.48
CA ILE A 151 8.53 8.54 24.41
C ILE A 151 9.71 8.84 23.51
N ALA A 152 10.12 7.87 22.69
CA ALA A 152 11.31 7.98 21.84
C ALA A 152 12.53 8.54 22.60
N VAL A 153 12.69 8.13 23.87
CA VAL A 153 13.85 8.54 24.68
C VAL A 153 15.13 7.81 24.26
N ASN A 154 14.96 6.63 23.66
CA ASN A 154 15.97 5.78 23.04
C ASN A 154 15.24 4.88 22.00
N ARG A 155 15.94 3.87 21.44
CA ARG A 155 15.37 2.93 20.45
C ARG A 155 15.03 1.54 21.01
N THR A 156 14.95 1.38 22.34
CA THR A 156 14.47 0.12 22.90
C THR A 156 13.00 -0.06 22.54
N THR A 157 12.59 -1.27 22.19
CA THR A 157 11.20 -1.56 21.83
C THR A 157 10.87 -3.01 22.14
N HIS A 158 9.64 -3.28 22.55
CA HIS A 158 9.12 -4.64 22.63
C HIS A 158 8.57 -5.17 21.30
N PHE A 159 8.55 -4.36 20.23
CA PHE A 159 8.04 -4.74 18.90
C PHE A 159 8.50 -6.12 18.43
N ASN A 160 9.81 -6.40 18.48
CA ASN A 160 10.39 -7.67 18.02
C ASN A 160 9.91 -8.90 18.82
N LYS A 161 9.40 -8.74 20.04
CA LYS A 161 8.81 -9.84 20.81
C LYS A 161 7.43 -10.23 20.27
N TYR A 162 6.66 -9.26 19.78
CA TYR A 162 5.25 -9.45 19.38
C TYR A 162 5.07 -9.58 17.87
N PHE A 163 5.94 -8.92 17.11
CA PHE A 163 6.05 -8.96 15.66
C PHE A 163 7.47 -9.40 15.23
N PRO A 164 7.90 -10.61 15.64
CA PRO A 164 9.25 -11.09 15.38
C PRO A 164 9.52 -11.24 13.89
N ARG A 165 10.74 -10.94 13.47
CA ARG A 165 11.19 -11.06 12.08
C ARG A 165 10.90 -12.43 11.49
N GLU A 166 11.09 -13.50 12.27
CA GLU A 166 10.92 -14.90 11.86
C GLU A 166 9.49 -15.23 11.45
N LYS A 167 8.50 -14.48 11.97
CA LYS A 167 7.10 -14.61 11.52
C LYS A 167 6.97 -14.15 10.07
N PHE A 168 7.51 -12.97 9.76
CA PHE A 168 7.40 -12.34 8.46
C PHE A 168 8.33 -12.97 7.42
N ALA A 169 9.52 -13.41 7.83
CA ALA A 169 10.48 -14.10 6.95
C ALA A 169 9.95 -15.42 6.34
N LYS A 170 8.81 -15.94 6.83
CA LYS A 170 8.13 -17.10 6.27
C LYS A 170 7.15 -16.73 5.14
N THR A 171 6.82 -15.46 4.98
CA THR A 171 5.94 -15.01 3.91
C THR A 171 6.74 -14.74 2.64
N LYS A 172 6.10 -14.92 1.48
CA LYS A 172 6.77 -14.70 0.18
C LYS A 172 7.03 -13.22 -0.10
N GLU A 173 6.36 -12.33 0.62
CA GLU A 173 6.47 -10.90 0.48
C GLU A 173 7.64 -10.30 1.25
N PHE A 174 8.21 -11.02 2.23
CA PHE A 174 9.31 -10.50 3.03
C PHE A 174 10.62 -10.52 2.24
N GLY A 175 11.25 -9.36 2.12
CA GLY A 175 12.51 -9.20 1.41
C GLY A 175 13.75 -9.17 2.32
N GLY A 176 13.63 -8.59 3.51
CA GLY A 176 14.73 -8.51 4.45
C GLY A 176 14.60 -7.37 5.46
N THR A 177 15.62 -7.24 6.29
CA THR A 177 15.74 -6.23 7.34
C THR A 177 17.13 -5.60 7.32
N PHE A 178 17.27 -4.40 7.89
CA PHE A 178 18.60 -3.80 8.09
C PHE A 178 19.44 -4.64 9.06
N ASP A 179 18.89 -4.89 10.24
CA ASP A 179 19.47 -5.77 11.24
C ASP A 179 18.91 -7.19 11.01
N PRO A 180 19.74 -8.23 10.83
CA PRO A 180 19.28 -9.58 10.55
C PRO A 180 18.49 -10.23 11.69
N GLU A 181 18.56 -9.68 12.91
CA GLU A 181 17.90 -10.18 14.10
C GLU A 181 16.68 -9.32 14.51
N ARG A 182 16.47 -8.17 13.86
CA ARG A 182 15.40 -7.23 14.20
C ARG A 182 14.53 -6.86 13.01
N HIS A 183 13.29 -6.53 13.29
CA HIS A 183 12.25 -6.19 12.32
C HIS A 183 12.00 -4.68 12.20
N ASP A 184 12.67 -3.86 13.01
CA ASP A 184 12.49 -2.40 13.14
C ASP A 184 12.49 -1.65 11.80
N ASN A 185 13.37 -2.08 10.89
CA ASN A 185 13.50 -1.55 9.53
C ASN A 185 13.54 -2.73 8.57
N SER A 186 12.56 -2.78 7.66
CA SER A 186 12.31 -3.94 6.82
C SER A 186 11.86 -3.53 5.43
N TRP A 187 12.01 -4.43 4.47
CA TRP A 187 11.43 -4.23 3.15
C TRP A 187 10.67 -5.47 2.70
N TYR A 188 9.64 -5.19 1.92
CA TYR A 188 8.70 -6.18 1.41
C TYR A 188 8.49 -5.95 -0.08
N HIS A 189 8.03 -6.97 -0.78
CA HIS A 189 7.63 -6.86 -2.16
C HIS A 189 6.35 -7.64 -2.43
N PHE A 190 5.60 -7.19 -3.42
CA PHE A 190 4.45 -7.92 -3.94
C PHE A 190 4.27 -7.61 -5.41
N GLU A 191 3.53 -8.47 -6.11
CA GLU A 191 3.15 -8.24 -7.48
C GLU A 191 1.63 -8.13 -7.56
N ALA A 192 1.15 -7.11 -8.26
CA ALA A 192 -0.26 -6.96 -8.58
C ALA A 192 -0.35 -6.53 -10.04
N ILE A 193 -1.26 -7.16 -10.80
CA ILE A 193 -1.52 -6.84 -12.21
C ILE A 193 -0.26 -6.68 -13.09
N GLY A 194 0.72 -7.57 -12.90
CA GLY A 194 1.99 -7.55 -13.65
C GLY A 194 2.96 -6.42 -13.25
N MET A 195 2.62 -5.63 -12.23
CA MET A 195 3.49 -4.61 -11.66
C MET A 195 4.14 -5.11 -10.37
N LYS A 196 5.47 -4.91 -10.29
CA LYS A 196 6.24 -5.20 -9.08
C LYS A 196 6.26 -3.98 -8.16
N PHE A 197 5.90 -4.18 -6.90
CA PHE A 197 5.93 -3.18 -5.85
C PHE A 197 6.93 -3.56 -4.78
N LEU A 198 7.56 -2.55 -4.19
CA LEU A 198 8.46 -2.72 -3.06
C LEU A 198 8.11 -1.68 -2.00
N ILE A 199 7.96 -2.12 -0.75
CA ILE A 199 7.68 -1.27 0.40
C ILE A 199 8.92 -1.27 1.27
N VAL A 200 9.48 -0.10 1.55
CA VAL A 200 10.56 0.06 2.53
C VAL A 200 9.96 0.69 3.79
N SER A 201 9.89 -0.10 4.86
CA SER A 201 9.39 0.30 6.18
C SER A 201 10.54 0.79 7.05
N LEU A 202 10.45 2.06 7.48
CA LEU A 202 11.47 2.75 8.24
C LEU A 202 10.95 3.15 9.61
N GLU A 203 11.76 2.89 10.64
CA GLU A 203 11.55 3.38 11.99
C GLU A 203 11.32 4.90 12.02
N CYS A 204 10.61 5.40 13.03
CA CYS A 204 10.48 6.83 13.24
C CYS A 204 11.86 7.46 13.47
N LYS A 205 12.05 8.62 12.84
CA LYS A 205 13.30 9.38 12.86
C LYS A 205 14.50 8.50 12.46
N PRO A 206 14.50 7.86 11.28
CA PRO A 206 15.53 6.88 10.91
C PRO A 206 16.92 7.51 10.91
N ARG A 207 17.93 6.76 11.35
CA ARG A 207 19.33 7.21 11.38
C ARG A 207 19.93 7.21 9.97
N ASP A 208 21.11 7.81 9.81
CA ASP A 208 21.73 7.92 8.49
C ASP A 208 22.08 6.54 7.91
N GLU A 209 22.57 5.61 8.72
CA GLU A 209 22.86 4.24 8.29
C GLU A 209 21.61 3.48 7.82
N ILE A 210 20.43 3.83 8.35
CA ILE A 210 19.15 3.26 7.94
C ILE A 210 18.74 3.82 6.57
N LEU A 211 18.96 5.12 6.34
CA LEU A 211 18.70 5.72 5.04
C LEU A 211 19.68 5.21 3.97
N ASP A 212 20.95 5.01 4.32
CA ASP A 212 21.95 4.41 3.42
C ASP A 212 21.57 2.98 3.03
N TRP A 213 21.14 2.17 4.00
CA TRP A 213 20.61 0.84 3.72
C TRP A 213 19.37 0.87 2.83
N ALA A 214 18.40 1.75 3.11
CA ALA A 214 17.20 1.91 2.30
C ALA A 214 17.54 2.32 0.86
N ASN A 215 18.52 3.23 0.68
CA ASN A 215 19.03 3.60 -0.62
C ASN A 215 19.56 2.38 -1.39
N LYS A 216 20.32 1.51 -0.73
CA LYS A 216 20.82 0.27 -1.33
C LYS A 216 19.68 -0.68 -1.72
N VAL A 217 18.71 -0.90 -0.82
CA VAL A 217 17.54 -1.73 -1.12
C VAL A 217 16.82 -1.21 -2.37
N VAL A 218 16.55 0.09 -2.47
CA VAL A 218 15.85 0.66 -3.63
C VAL A 218 16.68 0.55 -4.91
N ALA A 219 17.98 0.83 -4.83
CA ALA A 219 18.90 0.74 -5.98
C ALA A 219 19.03 -0.69 -6.53
N ASP A 220 19.01 -1.69 -5.65
CA ASP A 220 19.07 -3.11 -6.02
C ASP A 220 17.73 -3.61 -6.64
N HIS A 221 16.67 -2.79 -6.65
CA HIS A 221 15.34 -3.12 -7.16
C HIS A 221 14.80 -2.11 -8.20
N PRO A 222 15.52 -1.83 -9.30
CA PRO A 222 15.20 -0.74 -10.22
C PRO A 222 13.87 -0.91 -10.97
N GLU A 223 13.38 -2.15 -11.09
CA GLU A 223 12.12 -2.50 -11.77
C GLU A 223 10.88 -2.42 -10.84
N HIS A 224 11.08 -2.22 -9.53
CA HIS A 224 10.00 -2.13 -8.56
C HIS A 224 9.51 -0.69 -8.41
N ARG A 225 8.21 -0.54 -8.21
CA ARG A 225 7.56 0.70 -7.83
C ARG A 225 7.61 0.83 -6.32
N VAL A 226 8.36 1.82 -5.83
CA VAL A 226 8.71 1.90 -4.41
C VAL A 226 7.76 2.82 -3.64
N ILE A 227 7.25 2.28 -2.53
CA ILE A 227 6.53 2.98 -1.49
C ILE A 227 7.45 3.06 -0.26
N VAL A 228 7.70 4.26 0.24
CA VAL A 228 8.39 4.46 1.52
C VAL A 228 7.33 4.58 2.62
N LEU A 229 7.42 3.74 3.63
CA LEU A 229 6.56 3.77 4.81
C LEU A 229 7.38 4.26 6.00
N THR A 230 6.98 5.36 6.61
CA THR A 230 7.62 5.88 7.84
C THR A 230 6.63 6.69 8.64
N HIS A 231 6.83 6.81 9.94
CA HIS A 231 5.84 7.42 10.81
C HIS A 231 5.83 8.96 10.75
N ALA A 232 6.89 9.62 11.25
CA ALA A 232 6.94 11.08 11.38
C ALA A 232 7.60 11.76 10.18
N TYR A 233 6.80 12.14 9.17
CA TYR A 233 7.30 12.68 7.91
C TYR A 233 6.80 14.09 7.57
N MET A 234 5.48 14.32 7.58
CA MET A 234 4.91 15.65 7.28
C MET A 234 3.76 16.02 8.21
N ARG A 235 3.40 17.30 8.20
CA ARG A 235 2.30 17.88 8.97
C ARG A 235 1.00 17.87 8.16
N ALA A 236 -0.14 18.02 8.84
CA ALA A 236 -1.45 18.16 8.21
C ALA A 236 -1.63 19.41 7.32
N ASN A 237 -0.65 20.32 7.30
CA ASN A 237 -0.59 21.44 6.33
C ASN A 237 0.24 21.11 5.07
N GLY A 238 0.65 19.85 4.88
CA GLY A 238 1.44 19.40 3.74
C GLY A 238 2.93 19.77 3.80
N LYS A 239 3.43 20.38 4.88
CA LYS A 239 4.86 20.65 5.03
C LYS A 239 5.57 19.48 5.72
N ARG A 240 6.68 19.01 5.12
CA ARG A 240 7.58 18.04 5.76
C ARG A 240 8.18 18.60 7.06
N PHE A 241 8.46 17.72 8.01
CA PHE A 241 9.14 18.12 9.25
C PHE A 241 10.62 18.43 8.96
N ASP A 242 11.04 19.66 9.27
CA ASP A 242 12.46 20.04 9.27
C ASP A 242 13.20 19.42 10.48
N LYS A 243 12.51 19.30 11.62
CA LYS A 243 13.02 18.78 12.89
C LYS A 243 11.92 18.06 13.67
N LEU A 244 12.31 17.08 14.49
CA LEU A 244 11.47 16.39 15.45
C LEU A 244 12.09 16.47 16.85
N GLY A 245 11.30 16.87 17.84
CA GLY A 245 11.73 17.17 19.22
C GLY A 245 11.95 15.96 20.13
N TYR A 246 12.42 14.84 19.59
CA TYR A 246 12.72 13.62 20.36
C TYR A 246 14.20 13.54 20.78
N LYS A 247 14.47 12.84 21.90
CA LYS A 247 15.84 12.64 22.42
C LYS A 247 16.68 11.77 21.49
N ILE A 248 16.09 10.75 20.85
CA ILE A 248 16.78 9.96 19.81
C ILE A 248 17.27 10.86 18.68
N THR A 249 18.45 10.57 18.12
CA THR A 249 18.97 11.24 16.92
C THR A 249 18.49 10.54 15.65
N GLY A 250 18.49 11.28 14.54
CA GLY A 250 18.06 10.79 13.22
C GLY A 250 17.35 11.85 12.40
N ASN A 251 16.73 11.42 11.30
CA ASN A 251 16.23 12.27 10.24
C ASN A 251 14.73 12.56 10.37
N ALA A 252 14.36 13.84 10.28
CA ALA A 252 12.96 14.23 10.09
C ALA A 252 12.57 14.17 8.60
N GLY A 253 11.30 14.34 8.28
CA GLY A 253 10.78 14.13 6.92
C GLY A 253 11.49 14.89 5.80
N GLU A 254 11.94 16.14 6.01
CA GLU A 254 12.70 16.85 4.98
C GLU A 254 14.06 16.18 4.74
N ALA A 255 14.75 15.72 5.78
CA ALA A 255 16.00 14.99 5.61
C ALA A 255 15.79 13.61 4.95
N ILE A 256 14.71 12.89 5.28
CA ILE A 256 14.32 11.64 4.60
C ILE A 256 14.07 11.91 3.11
N TRP A 257 13.38 13.02 2.79
CA TRP A 257 13.17 13.43 1.40
C TRP A 257 14.49 13.63 0.65
N GLN A 258 15.37 14.45 1.20
CA GLN A 258 16.63 14.83 0.57
C GLN A 258 17.65 13.69 0.48
N LYS A 259 17.64 12.74 1.42
CA LYS A 259 18.64 11.66 1.50
C LYS A 259 18.19 10.36 0.84
N LEU A 260 16.88 10.16 0.64
CA LEU A 260 16.32 8.91 0.11
C LEU A 260 15.24 9.16 -0.95
N VAL A 261 14.12 9.78 -0.56
CA VAL A 261 12.90 9.75 -1.39
C VAL A 261 13.09 10.43 -2.74
N SER A 262 13.79 11.57 -2.79
CA SER A 262 14.02 12.30 -4.03
C SER A 262 15.08 11.64 -4.93
N LYS A 263 15.90 10.73 -4.38
CA LYS A 263 17.10 10.19 -5.03
C LYS A 263 16.84 9.04 -5.98
N HIS A 264 15.64 8.47 -5.99
CA HIS A 264 15.33 7.28 -6.77
C HIS A 264 14.18 7.52 -7.72
N LYS A 265 14.42 7.27 -9.01
CA LYS A 265 13.41 7.42 -10.08
C LYS A 265 12.17 6.55 -9.90
N ASN A 266 12.29 5.46 -9.14
CA ASN A 266 11.26 4.44 -8.96
C ASN A 266 10.53 4.55 -7.61
N ILE A 267 10.91 5.49 -6.73
CA ILE A 267 10.06 5.88 -5.60
C ILE A 267 8.94 6.78 -6.11
N PHE A 268 7.69 6.43 -5.81
CA PHE A 268 6.53 7.21 -6.25
C PHE A 268 5.59 7.58 -5.10
N MET A 269 5.81 7.02 -3.91
CA MET A 269 4.90 7.23 -2.79
C MET A 269 5.61 7.23 -1.44
N VAL A 270 5.16 8.09 -0.54
CA VAL A 270 5.44 8.05 0.89
C VAL A 270 4.12 7.96 1.65
N LEU A 271 4.01 7.02 2.58
CA LEU A 271 2.88 6.86 3.50
C LEU A 271 3.35 7.12 4.92
N CYS A 272 2.60 7.92 5.69
CA CYS A 272 2.99 8.40 7.00
C CYS A 272 1.82 8.80 7.91
N GLY A 273 2.08 8.77 9.22
CA GLY A 273 1.14 9.14 10.29
C GLY A 273 1.68 10.27 11.15
N HIS A 274 1.64 10.12 12.48
CA HIS A 274 2.24 11.02 13.49
C HIS A 274 1.56 12.38 13.69
N ALA A 275 1.23 13.08 12.60
CA ALA A 275 0.67 14.41 12.66
C ALA A 275 -0.83 14.38 12.41
N SER A 276 -1.61 14.55 13.47
CA SER A 276 -3.06 14.40 13.40
C SER A 276 -3.72 15.27 12.34
N GLY A 277 -4.50 14.61 11.50
CA GLY A 277 -5.12 15.16 10.31
C GLY A 277 -4.82 14.32 9.08
N GLU A 278 -5.01 14.95 7.93
CA GLU A 278 -4.76 14.35 6.63
C GLU A 278 -4.09 15.39 5.76
N ALA A 279 -3.14 14.97 4.94
CA ALA A 279 -2.56 15.84 3.92
C ALA A 279 -2.08 15.01 2.74
N VAL A 280 -1.98 15.68 1.60
CA VAL A 280 -1.36 15.15 0.38
C VAL A 280 -0.42 16.20 -0.17
N LEU A 281 0.79 15.79 -0.51
CA LEU A 281 1.80 16.59 -1.17
C LEU A 281 2.38 15.79 -2.34
N THR A 282 2.33 16.33 -3.55
CA THR A 282 3.08 15.76 -4.67
C THR A 282 4.32 16.61 -4.92
N SER A 283 5.49 15.97 -4.92
CA SER A 283 6.78 16.62 -5.18
C SER A 283 7.50 15.92 -6.34
N LYS A 284 8.35 16.65 -7.05
CA LYS A 284 9.19 16.10 -8.12
C LYS A 284 10.51 15.62 -7.52
N GLY A 285 10.85 14.35 -7.72
CA GLY A 285 12.16 13.80 -7.37
C GLY A 285 13.28 14.29 -8.29
N ASP A 286 14.53 13.98 -7.96
CA ASP A 286 15.72 14.44 -8.68
C ASP A 286 15.76 13.91 -10.13
N HIS A 287 15.10 12.78 -10.40
CA HIS A 287 14.96 12.19 -11.73
C HIS A 287 13.69 12.64 -12.47
N GLY A 288 12.92 13.55 -11.88
CA GLY A 288 11.70 14.09 -12.46
C GLY A 288 10.44 13.25 -12.28
N ASN A 289 10.54 12.10 -11.62
CA ASN A 289 9.38 11.32 -11.16
C ASN A 289 8.53 12.11 -10.18
N GLN A 290 7.21 11.90 -10.23
CA GLN A 290 6.29 12.41 -9.22
C GLN A 290 6.29 11.48 -8.01
N VAL A 291 6.37 12.08 -6.82
CA VAL A 291 6.27 11.36 -5.54
C VAL A 291 5.10 11.92 -4.75
N HIS A 292 4.08 11.08 -4.55
CA HIS A 292 2.91 11.38 -3.74
C HIS A 292 3.18 11.05 -2.26
N GLN A 293 3.16 12.06 -1.41
CA GLN A 293 3.36 11.94 0.02
C GLN A 293 2.00 12.11 0.69
N VAL A 294 1.59 11.11 1.44
CA VAL A 294 0.23 10.98 1.95
C VAL A 294 0.29 10.79 3.46
N LEU A 295 -0.43 11.64 4.17
CA LEU A 295 -0.55 11.63 5.62
C LEU A 295 -1.96 11.21 6.01
N SER A 296 -2.07 10.27 6.94
CA SER A 296 -3.29 9.95 7.67
C SER A 296 -2.98 9.73 9.15
N ASP A 297 -3.60 10.53 10.01
CA ASP A 297 -3.64 10.26 11.45
C ASP A 297 -4.96 10.76 12.04
N TYR A 298 -5.71 9.83 12.62
CA TYR A 298 -7.04 10.05 13.17
C TYR A 298 -7.09 10.02 14.70
N GLN A 299 -5.95 9.87 15.38
CA GLN A 299 -5.86 9.60 16.81
C GLN A 299 -6.53 10.69 17.69
N ASN A 300 -6.60 11.92 17.18
CA ASN A 300 -7.17 13.06 17.89
C ASN A 300 -8.66 13.30 17.59
N LEU A 301 -9.29 12.49 16.74
CA LEU A 301 -10.74 12.48 16.60
C LEU A 301 -11.40 11.81 17.82
N HIS A 302 -12.74 11.78 17.82
CA HIS A 302 -13.50 11.13 18.89
C HIS A 302 -13.01 9.70 19.13
N ASN A 303 -12.95 9.26 20.40
CA ASN A 303 -12.54 7.90 20.83
C ASN A 303 -11.27 7.36 20.12
N GLY A 304 -10.24 8.20 19.95
CA GLY A 304 -9.00 7.78 19.30
C GLY A 304 -9.09 7.57 17.79
N GLY A 305 -10.18 8.00 17.13
CA GLY A 305 -10.39 7.82 15.70
C GLY A 305 -11.44 6.78 15.32
N GLU A 306 -12.06 6.07 16.26
CA GLU A 306 -13.19 5.16 16.01
C GLU A 306 -13.02 4.20 14.81
N SER A 307 -11.81 3.69 14.53
CA SER A 307 -11.49 2.82 13.38
C SER A 307 -11.30 3.50 12.01
N TRP A 308 -11.19 4.83 11.90
CA TRP A 308 -10.86 5.43 10.60
C TRP A 308 -9.59 4.79 9.99
N LEU A 309 -9.68 4.38 8.73
CA LEU A 309 -8.59 3.80 7.95
C LEU A 309 -8.62 4.36 6.53
N ARG A 310 -7.53 4.14 5.79
CA ARG A 310 -7.45 4.48 4.37
C ARG A 310 -7.28 3.23 3.54
N TYR A 311 -7.87 3.24 2.34
CA TYR A 311 -7.54 2.26 1.32
C TYR A 311 -7.37 2.96 -0.03
N MET A 312 -6.40 2.50 -0.80
CA MET A 312 -5.94 3.12 -2.04
C MET A 312 -6.14 2.11 -3.17
N VAL A 313 -7.08 2.41 -4.06
CA VAL A 313 -7.44 1.54 -5.19
C VAL A 313 -6.62 1.96 -6.39
N PHE A 314 -5.77 1.06 -6.86
CA PHE A 314 -4.99 1.24 -8.08
C PHE A 314 -5.85 0.85 -9.27
N GLU A 315 -6.22 1.84 -10.09
CA GLU A 315 -7.13 1.73 -11.24
C GLU A 315 -6.36 1.84 -12.57
N PRO A 316 -6.00 0.71 -13.21
CA PRO A 316 -5.15 0.70 -14.41
C PRO A 316 -5.87 1.22 -15.65
N SER A 317 -7.21 1.16 -15.64
CA SER A 317 -8.03 1.68 -16.74
C SER A 317 -7.99 3.22 -16.81
N GLU A 318 -7.69 3.88 -15.68
CA GLU A 318 -7.66 5.34 -15.55
C GLU A 318 -6.26 5.91 -15.31
N ASN A 319 -5.24 5.06 -15.06
CA ASN A 319 -3.92 5.50 -14.58
C ASN A 319 -4.03 6.36 -13.29
N LYS A 320 -4.85 5.90 -12.35
CA LYS A 320 -5.12 6.62 -11.10
C LYS A 320 -5.06 5.74 -9.88
N ILE A 321 -4.58 6.30 -8.77
CA ILE A 321 -4.75 5.72 -7.45
C ILE A 321 -5.86 6.49 -6.76
N LYS A 322 -7.01 5.84 -6.57
CA LYS A 322 -8.19 6.42 -5.91
C LYS A 322 -8.07 6.19 -4.41
N VAL A 323 -8.02 7.27 -3.64
CA VAL A 323 -7.81 7.24 -2.20
C VAL A 323 -9.13 7.43 -1.48
N TYR A 324 -9.45 6.55 -0.54
CA TYR A 324 -10.66 6.59 0.26
C TYR A 324 -10.33 6.51 1.75
N THR A 325 -11.00 7.35 2.53
CA THR A 325 -10.99 7.29 4.00
C THR A 325 -12.33 6.76 4.48
N TYR A 326 -12.30 5.66 5.21
CA TYR A 326 -13.49 4.91 5.61
C TYR A 326 -13.40 4.50 7.07
N ASN A 327 -14.55 4.48 7.75
CA ASN A 327 -14.71 4.04 9.11
C ASN A 327 -15.58 2.78 9.14
N PRO A 328 -15.03 1.60 9.48
CA PRO A 328 -15.80 0.36 9.56
C PRO A 328 -16.73 0.30 10.77
N ALA A 329 -16.39 0.94 11.89
CA ALA A 329 -17.25 0.94 13.08
C ALA A 329 -18.51 1.82 12.90
N LEU A 330 -18.41 2.86 12.07
CA LEU A 330 -19.50 3.79 11.78
C LEU A 330 -20.17 3.54 10.42
N ASP A 331 -19.61 2.63 9.60
CA ASP A 331 -19.94 2.41 8.20
C ASP A 331 -20.06 3.72 7.38
N LYS A 332 -19.02 4.55 7.45
CA LYS A 332 -19.04 5.89 6.84
C LYS A 332 -17.76 6.22 6.09
N PHE A 333 -17.94 6.89 4.96
CA PHE A 333 -16.85 7.57 4.26
C PHE A 333 -16.65 8.98 4.80
N ARG A 334 -15.39 9.40 4.87
CA ARG A 334 -15.04 10.81 5.02
C ARG A 334 -14.83 11.40 3.62
N ASN A 335 -15.58 12.45 3.29
CA ASN A 335 -15.63 13.03 1.94
C ASN A 335 -14.98 14.42 1.86
N GLN A 336 -13.99 14.72 2.71
CA GLN A 336 -13.21 15.95 2.56
C GLN A 336 -12.19 15.81 1.42
N PRO A 337 -11.70 16.93 0.83
CA PRO A 337 -10.67 16.86 -0.21
C PRO A 337 -9.40 16.10 0.20
N SER A 338 -9.04 16.14 1.49
CA SER A 338 -7.92 15.39 2.07
C SER A 338 -8.23 13.92 2.38
N SER A 339 -9.51 13.54 2.33
CA SER A 339 -10.01 12.21 2.69
C SER A 339 -10.38 11.35 1.48
N ARG A 340 -10.76 11.98 0.37
CA ARG A 340 -11.17 11.34 -0.88
C ARG A 340 -10.63 12.13 -2.07
N PHE A 341 -9.67 11.55 -2.77
CA PHE A 341 -8.99 12.18 -3.90
C PHE A 341 -8.36 11.13 -4.81
N ASP A 342 -8.00 11.53 -6.02
CA ASP A 342 -7.26 10.71 -6.98
C ASP A 342 -5.81 11.19 -7.07
N LEU A 343 -4.89 10.25 -7.23
CA LEU A 343 -3.49 10.52 -7.58
C LEU A 343 -3.24 10.04 -9.00
N GLU A 344 -2.67 10.90 -9.84
CA GLU A 344 -2.23 10.54 -11.19
C GLU A 344 -1.02 9.59 -11.10
N TYR A 345 -1.16 8.36 -11.60
CA TYR A 345 -0.09 7.37 -11.54
C TYR A 345 -0.08 6.45 -12.75
N HIS A 346 1.00 6.52 -13.51
CA HIS A 346 1.15 5.73 -14.73
C HIS A 346 1.38 4.25 -14.40
N MET A 347 0.36 3.40 -14.60
CA MET A 347 0.41 1.98 -14.24
C MET A 347 1.04 1.10 -15.32
N ARG A 348 1.49 1.69 -16.44
CA ARG A 348 2.14 0.97 -17.54
C ARG A 348 3.57 1.45 -17.76
N LYS A 349 4.45 0.57 -18.25
CA LYS A 349 5.63 1.04 -18.98
C LYS A 349 5.15 1.66 -20.29
N ALA A 350 5.72 2.78 -20.71
CA ALA A 350 5.61 3.19 -22.11
C ALA A 350 6.08 2.00 -22.95
N GLY A 351 5.24 1.57 -23.89
CA GLY A 351 5.57 0.49 -24.82
C GLY A 351 6.75 0.85 -25.72
#